data_AF-A0A161ST90-F1
#
_entry.id   AF-A0A161ST90-F1
#
_cell.length_a   1.000
_cell.length_b   1.000
_cell.length_c   1.000
_cell.angle_alpha   90.00
_cell.angle_beta   90.00
_cell.angle_gamma   90.00
#
_symmetry.space_group_name_H-M   'P 1'
#
loop_
_entity.id
_entity.type
_entity.pdbx_description
1 polymer ?
#
loop_
_entity_poly.entity_id
_entity_poly.type
_entity_poly.pdbx_seq_one_letter_code
_entity_poly.pdbx_strand_id
1 'polypeptide(L)'
;MTDCGCEKAKAELEEYLHNELCSADAADIREHMEHCEDCRGELRVGVAITEVVQRACRETAPEELRLMVMTRIRDIQSGHGVLVD
;
A
#
# COMPACT_ATOMS: atom_id res chain seq x y z
N MET A 1 -10.32 -20.95 -21.99
CA MET A 1 -9.16 -20.12 -21.61
C MET A 1 -9.26 -19.91 -20.13
N THR A 2 -8.36 -20.51 -19.38
CA THR A 2 -8.33 -20.43 -17.92
C THR A 2 -8.12 -18.97 -17.54
N ASP A 3 -9.03 -18.41 -16.77
CA ASP A 3 -8.89 -17.08 -16.19
C ASP A 3 -7.62 -17.06 -15.34
N CYS A 4 -6.60 -16.29 -15.75
CA CYS A 4 -5.35 -16.16 -15.02
C CYS A 4 -5.49 -15.32 -13.75
N GLY A 5 -6.66 -14.74 -13.47
CA GLY A 5 -6.87 -13.77 -12.40
C GLY A 5 -6.38 -12.37 -12.75
N CYS A 6 -5.98 -12.14 -14.00
CA CYS A 6 -5.39 -10.88 -14.46
C CYS A 6 -6.37 -9.71 -14.38
N GLU A 7 -7.67 -9.94 -14.64
CA GLU A 7 -8.70 -8.90 -14.54
C GLU A 7 -8.87 -8.41 -13.09
N LYS A 8 -8.97 -9.33 -12.12
CA LYS A 8 -9.01 -8.97 -10.69
C LYS A 8 -7.74 -8.24 -10.28
N ALA A 9 -6.57 -8.79 -10.64
CA ALA A 9 -5.29 -8.21 -10.26
C ALA A 9 -5.09 -6.79 -10.81
N LYS A 10 -5.56 -6.50 -12.02
CA LYS A 10 -5.53 -5.15 -12.61
C LYS A 10 -6.56 -4.21 -11.98
N ALA A 11 -7.76 -4.73 -11.67
CA ALA A 11 -8.82 -3.95 -11.04
C ALA A 11 -8.45 -3.47 -9.62
N GLU A 12 -7.66 -4.27 -8.89
CA GLU A 12 -7.27 -4.00 -7.49
C GLU A 12 -5.81 -3.51 -7.36
N LEU A 13 -5.12 -3.24 -8.47
CA LEU A 13 -3.69 -2.91 -8.48
C LEU A 13 -3.39 -1.59 -7.77
N GLU A 14 -4.27 -0.60 -7.88
CA GLU A 14 -4.07 0.71 -7.28
C GLU A 14 -4.21 0.65 -5.75
N GLU A 15 -5.25 -0.04 -5.27
CA GLU A 15 -5.46 -0.30 -3.85
C GLU A 15 -4.29 -1.12 -3.27
N TYR A 16 -3.75 -2.06 -4.05
CA TYR A 16 -2.54 -2.80 -3.68
C TYR A 16 -1.33 -1.88 -3.54
N LEU A 17 -1.08 -0.98 -4.51
CA LEU A 17 0.03 -0.02 -4.49
C LEU A 17 -0.04 0.93 -3.29
N HIS A 18 -1.25 1.28 -2.85
CA HIS A 18 -1.48 2.18 -1.73
C HIS A 18 -1.64 1.48 -0.37
N ASN A 19 -1.51 0.16 -0.31
CA ASN A 19 -1.72 -0.66 0.90
C ASN A 19 -3.14 -0.54 1.48
N GLU A 20 -4.14 -0.42 0.63
CA GLU A 20 -5.56 -0.26 0.99
C GLU A 20 -6.32 -1.58 0.98
N LEU A 21 -5.67 -2.67 0.56
CA LEU A 21 -6.24 -4.01 0.57
C LEU A 21 -6.08 -4.71 1.92
N CYS A 22 -7.02 -5.61 2.22
CA CYS A 22 -6.84 -6.52 3.34
C CYS A 22 -5.68 -7.47 3.09
N SER A 23 -5.14 -8.06 4.17
CA SER A 23 -3.94 -8.91 4.08
C SER A 23 -4.09 -10.11 3.14
N ALA A 24 -5.30 -10.67 3.00
CA ALA A 24 -5.60 -11.79 2.13
C ALA A 24 -5.59 -11.38 0.65
N ASP A 25 -6.35 -10.33 0.28
CA ASP A 25 -6.39 -9.85 -1.11
C ASP A 25 -5.02 -9.37 -1.58
N ALA A 26 -4.27 -8.70 -0.70
CA ALA A 26 -2.91 -8.30 -1.02
C ALA A 26 -1.98 -9.51 -1.24
N ALA A 27 -2.22 -10.64 -0.57
CA ALA A 27 -1.45 -11.87 -0.77
C ALA A 27 -1.77 -12.52 -2.12
N ASP A 28 -3.05 -12.58 -2.49
CA ASP A 28 -3.50 -13.09 -3.78
C ASP A 28 -2.88 -12.31 -4.94
N ILE A 29 -2.88 -10.97 -4.86
CA ILE A 29 -2.26 -10.12 -5.87
C ILE A 29 -0.75 -10.36 -5.93
N ARG A 30 -0.06 -10.44 -4.79
CA ARG A 30 1.39 -10.75 -4.76
C ARG A 30 1.70 -12.06 -5.47
N GLU A 31 0.98 -13.12 -5.13
CA GLU A 31 1.15 -14.43 -5.74
C GLU A 31 0.93 -14.37 -7.26
N HIS A 32 -0.09 -13.63 -7.71
CA HIS A 32 -0.34 -13.44 -9.14
C HIS A 32 0.83 -12.73 -9.85
N MET A 33 1.38 -11.65 -9.26
CA MET A 33 2.48 -10.86 -9.84
C MET A 33 3.80 -11.65 -9.95
N GLU A 34 3.99 -12.66 -9.10
CA GLU A 34 5.14 -13.56 -9.20
C GLU A 34 5.08 -14.43 -10.47
N HIS A 35 3.89 -14.82 -10.89
CA HIS A 35 3.65 -15.77 -11.97
C HIS A 35 3.18 -15.13 -13.29
N CYS A 36 2.73 -13.87 -13.27
CA CYS A 36 2.22 -13.16 -14.43
C CYS A 36 3.17 -12.02 -14.87
N GLU A 37 3.78 -12.14 -16.05
CA GLU A 37 4.69 -11.12 -16.57
C GLU A 37 3.98 -9.80 -16.90
N ASP A 38 2.77 -9.87 -17.44
CA ASP A 38 1.96 -8.70 -17.83
C ASP A 38 1.61 -7.85 -16.61
N CYS A 39 0.99 -8.46 -15.59
CA CYS A 39 0.64 -7.76 -14.37
C CYS A 39 1.88 -7.27 -13.59
N ARG A 40 2.99 -8.02 -13.61
CA ARG A 40 4.27 -7.53 -13.07
C ARG A 40 4.79 -6.30 -13.82
N GLY A 41 4.54 -6.20 -15.12
CA GLY A 41 4.80 -5.01 -15.93
C GLY A 41 4.00 -3.82 -15.43
N GLU A 42 2.68 -3.98 -15.27
CA GLU A 42 1.79 -2.94 -14.75
C GLU A 42 2.20 -2.48 -13.34
N LEU A 43 2.53 -3.42 -12.44
CA LEU A 43 3.02 -3.10 -11.10
C LEU A 43 4.29 -2.23 -11.15
N ARG A 44 5.24 -2.54 -12.04
CA ARG A 44 6.47 -1.73 -12.20
C ARG A 44 6.16 -0.31 -12.67
N VAL A 45 5.20 -0.14 -13.58
CA VAL A 45 4.77 1.18 -14.04
C VAL A 45 4.15 1.97 -12.89
N GLY A 46 3.24 1.36 -12.12
CA GLY A 46 2.62 1.98 -10.95
C GLY A 46 3.66 2.44 -9.92
N VAL A 47 4.59 1.56 -9.53
CA VAL A 47 5.69 1.90 -8.61
C VAL A 47 6.51 3.09 -9.13
N ALA A 48 6.91 3.06 -10.42
CA ALA A 48 7.72 4.13 -11.00
C ALA A 48 7.00 5.49 -10.98
N ILE A 49 5.69 5.50 -11.24
CA ILE A 49 4.88 6.72 -11.15
C ILE A 49 4.83 7.22 -9.70
N THR A 50 4.53 6.34 -8.75
CA THR A 50 4.47 6.68 -7.32
C THR A 50 5.79 7.27 -6.83
N GLU A 51 6.92 6.67 -7.18
CA GLU A 51 8.25 7.17 -6.84
C GLU A 51 8.54 8.56 -7.44
N VAL A 52 8.14 8.79 -8.70
CA VAL A 52 8.29 10.10 -9.34
C VAL A 52 7.46 11.16 -8.63
N VAL A 53 6.21 10.86 -8.28
CA VAL A 53 5.31 11.76 -7.55
C VAL A 53 5.89 12.09 -6.17
N GLN A 54 6.31 11.08 -5.40
CA GLN A 54 6.93 11.27 -4.09
C GLN A 54 8.22 12.11 -4.16
N ARG A 55 9.01 11.96 -5.23
CA ARG A 55 10.20 12.79 -5.44
C ARG A 55 9.85 14.25 -5.76
N ALA A 56 8.79 14.47 -6.54
CA ALA A 56 8.35 15.80 -6.96
C ALA A 56 7.65 16.56 -5.82
N CYS A 57 6.86 15.87 -5.00
CA CYS A 57 6.07 16.43 -3.91
C CYS A 57 6.70 16.10 -2.55
N ARG A 58 7.70 16.90 -2.13
CA ARG A 58 8.34 16.78 -0.81
C ARG A 58 7.75 17.77 0.19
N GLU A 59 6.52 17.54 0.60
CA GLU A 59 5.91 18.29 1.70
C GLU A 59 6.40 17.70 3.03
N THR A 60 6.82 18.57 3.95
CA THR A 60 7.21 18.14 5.30
C THR A 60 6.00 18.26 6.21
N ALA A 61 5.60 17.15 6.84
CA ALA A 61 4.55 17.17 7.83
C ALA A 61 4.89 18.16 8.96
N PRO A 62 3.94 18.99 9.43
CA PRO A 62 4.15 19.84 10.60
C PRO A 62 4.70 19.05 11.79
N GLU A 63 5.72 19.58 12.46
CA GLU A 63 6.45 18.86 13.51
C GLU A 63 5.53 18.38 14.64
N GLU A 64 4.59 19.22 15.05
CA GLU A 64 3.59 18.90 16.07
C GLU A 64 2.72 17.69 15.68
N LEU A 65 2.21 17.67 14.45
CA LEU A 65 1.40 16.55 13.94
C LEU A 65 2.22 15.26 13.88
N ARG A 66 3.48 15.34 13.44
CA ARG A 66 4.38 14.19 13.40
C ARG A 66 4.62 13.62 14.80
N LEU A 67 4.85 14.48 15.79
CA LEU A 67 5.04 14.08 17.18
C LEU A 67 3.78 13.42 17.75
N MET A 68 2.60 13.99 17.47
CA MET A 68 1.31 13.46 17.90
C MET A 68 1.07 12.04 17.35
N VAL A 69 1.21 11.84 16.04
CA VAL A 69 1.04 10.54 15.38
C VAL A 69 2.02 9.51 15.94
N MET A 70 3.30 9.86 16.05
CA MET A 70 4.33 8.94 16.53
C MET A 70 4.13 8.55 18.00
N THR A 71 3.65 9.47 18.83
CA THR A 71 3.30 9.17 20.23
C THR A 71 2.15 8.18 20.28
N ARG A 72 1.07 8.44 19.53
CA ARG A 72 -0.10 7.55 19.50
C ARG A 72 0.24 6.14 19.03
N ILE A 73 1.11 6.02 18.01
CA ILE A 73 1.61 4.71 17.54
C ILE A 73 2.32 3.95 18.66
N ARG A 74 3.23 4.62 19.40
CA ARG A 74 3.96 3.98 20.51
C ARG A 74 3.03 3.56 21.65
N ASP A 75 2.02 4.36 21.98
CA ASP A 75 1.06 4.04 23.03
C ASP A 75 0.26 2.77 22.70
N ILE A 76 -0.19 2.65 21.45
CA ILE A 76 -0.88 1.46 20.94
C ILE A 76 0.05 0.24 20.99
N GLN A 77 1.29 0.38 20.52
CA GLN A 77 2.28 -0.70 20.51
C GLN A 77 2.70 -1.15 21.91
N SER A 78 2.71 -0.24 22.89
CA SER A 78 3.07 -0.53 24.28
C SER A 78 1.92 -1.16 25.09
N GLY A 79 0.75 -1.37 24.48
CA GLY A 79 -0.43 -1.89 25.17
C GLY A 79 -1.09 -0.90 26.13
N HIS A 80 -0.72 0.38 26.07
CA HIS A 80 -1.30 1.46 26.87
C HIS A 80 -2.40 2.23 26.13
N GLY A 81 -2.72 1.85 24.89
CA GLY A 81 -3.72 2.51 24.05
C GLY A 81 -5.14 2.28 24.55
N VAL A 82 -5.67 3.21 25.35
CA VAL A 82 -7.12 3.39 25.46
C VAL A 82 -7.60 3.87 24.09
N LEU A 83 -8.51 3.12 23.46
CA LEU A 83 -9.28 3.60 22.32
C LEU A 83 -10.19 4.70 22.90
N VAL A 84 -9.89 5.95 22.57
CA VAL A 84 -10.84 7.04 22.78
C VAL A 84 -11.68 7.02 21.52
N ASP A 85 -12.89 6.47 21.64
CA ASP A 85 -13.95 6.55 20.62
C ASP A 85 -14.31 8.01 20.31
#